data_AF-A0A2E5DYU8-F1
#
_entry.id   AF-A0A2E5DYU8-F1
#
_cell.length_a   1.000
_cell.length_b   1.000
_cell.length_c   1.000
_cell.angle_alpha   90.00
_cell.angle_beta   90.00
_cell.angle_gamma   90.00
#
_symmetry.space_group_name_H-M   'P 1'
#
loop_
_entity.id
_entity.type
_entity.pdbx_description
1 polymer ?
#
loop_
_entity_poly.entity_id
_entity_poly.type
_entity_poly.pdbx_seq_one_letter_code
_entity_poly.pdbx_strand_id
1 'polypeptide(L)'
;MMSSIPSAGDTPNPEGGLDHSTVSHLLGVAAEPAVRPADALAIRLGGEEGREWACRILESTPVEGLEAHDLIQGPTDLDQLKQLHRLGKKRFHDAESNDDRHSGLLWYLIAIAAAMIDHETELSSQPRSEVIDAILIVADSLPEDWRCRLEMVDQ
;
A
#
# COMPACT_ATOMS: atom_id res chain seq x y z
N MET A 1 -37.58 28.74 -47.84
CA MET A 1 -37.84 27.38 -47.32
C MET A 1 -36.62 26.52 -47.61
N MET A 2 -36.25 25.71 -46.62
CA MET A 2 -35.03 24.91 -46.50
C MET A 2 -34.82 23.89 -47.63
N SER A 3 -33.56 23.62 -47.96
CA SER A 3 -33.14 22.32 -48.50
C SER A 3 -31.71 22.05 -48.03
N SER A 4 -31.61 21.20 -47.01
CA SER A 4 -30.37 20.73 -46.42
C SER A 4 -29.83 19.55 -47.23
N ILE A 5 -28.52 19.58 -47.53
CA ILE A 5 -27.75 18.41 -47.95
C ILE A 5 -27.07 17.85 -46.69
N PRO A 6 -27.08 16.52 -46.44
CA PRO A 6 -26.34 15.92 -45.35
C PRO A 6 -24.86 15.77 -45.74
N SER A 7 -23.95 16.43 -45.03
CA SER A 7 -22.52 16.20 -45.20
C SER A 7 -22.10 14.99 -44.39
N ALA A 8 -21.65 13.96 -45.11
CA ALA A 8 -21.09 12.74 -44.58
C ALA A 8 -19.71 12.96 -43.95
N GLY A 9 -19.38 12.09 -42.99
CA GLY A 9 -18.00 11.69 -42.72
C GLY A 9 -17.24 12.55 -41.72
N ASP A 10 -17.57 12.40 -40.43
CA ASP A 10 -16.64 12.74 -39.36
C ASP A 10 -15.59 11.61 -39.25
N THR A 11 -14.63 11.61 -40.15
CA THR A 11 -13.42 10.79 -40.02
C THR A 11 -12.57 11.38 -38.90
N PRO A 12 -12.20 10.60 -37.86
CA PRO A 12 -11.32 11.10 -36.80
C PRO A 12 -9.97 11.48 -37.42
N ASN A 13 -9.60 12.74 -37.19
CA ASN A 13 -8.33 13.32 -37.61
C ASN A 13 -7.16 12.59 -36.87
N PRO A 14 -6.23 11.92 -37.57
CA PRO A 14 -5.10 11.24 -36.92
C PRO A 14 -3.99 12.19 -36.45
N GLU A 15 -4.16 13.51 -36.56
CA GLU A 15 -3.17 14.51 -36.14
C GLU A 15 -3.31 14.97 -34.67
N GLY A 16 -4.04 14.20 -33.85
CA GLY A 16 -3.94 14.30 -32.40
C GLY A 16 -2.68 13.62 -31.94
N GLY A 17 -1.53 14.29 -32.08
CA GLY A 17 -0.23 13.80 -31.61
C GLY A 17 -0.38 13.20 -30.23
N LEU A 18 -0.12 11.89 -30.13
CA LEU A 18 -0.17 11.18 -28.86
C LEU A 18 0.74 11.93 -27.89
N ASP A 19 0.13 12.49 -26.85
CA ASP A 19 0.83 13.26 -25.83
C ASP A 19 1.99 12.40 -25.32
N HIS A 20 3.19 12.98 -25.30
CA HIS A 20 4.41 12.28 -24.89
C HIS A 20 4.27 11.70 -23.48
N SER A 21 3.43 12.30 -22.63
CA SER A 21 3.03 11.76 -21.33
C SER A 21 2.23 10.46 -21.46
N THR A 22 1.28 10.38 -22.39
CA THR A 22 0.46 9.19 -22.65
C THR A 22 1.29 8.07 -23.29
N VAL A 23 2.23 8.43 -24.18
CA VAL A 23 3.17 7.47 -24.78
C VAL A 23 4.16 6.94 -23.75
N SER A 24 4.71 7.79 -22.87
CA SER A 24 5.54 7.37 -21.75
C SER A 24 4.78 6.52 -20.74
N HIS A 25 3.50 6.82 -20.49
CA HIS A 25 2.66 6.03 -19.60
C HIS A 25 2.31 4.65 -20.20
N LEU A 26 2.07 4.57 -21.52
CA LEU A 26 1.81 3.32 -22.23
C LEU A 26 3.08 2.48 -22.44
N LEU A 27 4.24 3.10 -22.66
CA LEU A 27 5.53 2.42 -22.76
C LEU A 27 6.04 1.93 -21.39
N GLY A 28 5.74 2.67 -20.31
CA GLY A 28 6.02 2.24 -18.93
C GLY A 28 5.22 1.00 -18.49
N VAL A 29 4.08 0.74 -19.12
CA VAL A 29 3.25 -0.47 -18.88
C VAL A 29 3.84 -1.73 -19.53
N ALA A 30 4.74 -1.58 -20.51
CA ALA A 30 5.29 -2.70 -21.27
C ALA A 30 6.70 -3.15 -20.84
N ALA A 31 7.35 -2.46 -19.89
CA ALA A 31 8.78 -2.62 -19.67
C ALA A 31 9.18 -3.59 -18.54
N GLU A 32 8.35 -3.84 -17.53
CA GLU A 32 8.62 -4.78 -16.43
C GLU A 32 7.28 -5.09 -15.74
N PRO A 33 7.05 -6.31 -15.19
CA PRO A 33 5.89 -6.52 -14.34
C PRO A 33 5.96 -5.50 -13.20
N ALA A 34 4.92 -4.69 -13.03
CA ALA A 34 4.87 -3.68 -11.97
C ALA A 34 5.12 -4.38 -10.63
N VAL A 35 6.25 -4.06 -9.98
CA VAL A 35 6.61 -4.61 -8.67
C VAL A 35 5.47 -4.30 -7.71
N ARG A 36 4.90 -5.33 -7.05
CA ARG A 36 3.79 -5.09 -6.13
C ARG A 36 4.30 -4.23 -4.97
N PRO A 37 3.48 -3.32 -4.42
CA PRO A 37 3.94 -2.43 -3.34
C PRO A 37 4.56 -3.14 -2.14
N ALA A 38 4.02 -4.31 -1.76
CA ALA A 38 4.56 -5.12 -0.67
C ALA A 38 5.95 -5.70 -1.00
N ASP A 39 6.18 -6.11 -2.25
CA ASP A 39 7.48 -6.59 -2.70
C ASP A 39 8.52 -5.45 -2.68
N ALA A 40 8.12 -4.24 -3.10
CA ALA A 40 8.97 -3.04 -3.03
C ALA A 40 9.34 -2.68 -1.58
N LEU A 41 8.39 -2.79 -0.65
CA LEU A 41 8.64 -2.61 0.77
C LEU A 41 9.58 -3.69 1.34
N ALA A 42 9.38 -4.97 0.97
CA ALA A 42 10.28 -6.05 1.38
C ALA A 42 11.71 -5.83 0.86
N ILE A 43 11.87 -5.39 -0.40
CA ILE A 43 13.18 -5.01 -0.95
C ILE A 43 13.80 -3.88 -0.13
N ARG A 44 13.02 -2.85 0.23
CA ARG A 44 13.48 -1.74 1.08
C ARG A 44 13.94 -2.20 2.46
N LEU A 45 13.25 -3.18 3.04
CA LEU A 45 13.57 -3.75 4.34
C LEU A 45 14.78 -4.70 4.29
N GLY A 46 15.01 -5.37 3.17
CA GLY A 46 16.16 -6.25 2.93
C GLY A 46 17.45 -5.52 2.54
N GLY A 47 17.40 -4.21 2.30
CA GLY A 47 18.58 -3.39 2.00
C GLY A 47 19.53 -3.22 3.18
N GLU A 48 20.72 -2.67 2.92
CA GLU A 48 21.82 -2.50 3.90
C GLU A 48 21.37 -1.81 5.21
N GLU A 49 20.52 -0.78 5.10
CA GLU A 49 19.97 -0.03 6.25
C GLU A 49 18.49 -0.37 6.53
N GLY A 50 17.96 -1.44 5.92
CA GLY A 50 16.53 -1.75 5.94
C GLY A 50 16.01 -2.08 7.35
N ARG A 51 16.77 -2.88 8.10
CA ARG A 51 16.44 -3.24 9.49
C ARG A 51 16.46 -2.02 10.43
N GLU A 52 17.47 -1.17 10.33
CA GLU A 52 17.57 0.04 11.16
C GLU A 52 16.44 1.03 10.86
N TRP A 53 16.10 1.16 9.58
CA TRP A 53 14.94 1.94 9.16
C TRP A 53 13.65 1.37 9.74
N ALA A 54 13.43 0.05 9.66
CA ALA A 54 12.25 -0.59 10.21
C ALA A 54 12.11 -0.34 11.71
N CYS A 55 13.18 -0.54 12.49
CA CYS A 55 13.18 -0.26 13.92
C CYS A 55 12.77 1.19 14.20
N ARG A 56 13.36 2.17 13.49
CA ARG A 56 13.04 3.59 13.67
C ARG A 56 11.57 3.91 13.34
N ILE A 57 11.02 3.31 12.28
CA ILE A 57 9.61 3.52 11.93
C ILE A 57 8.71 2.90 12.99
N LEU A 58 9.04 1.71 13.48
CA LEU A 58 8.22 0.95 14.43
C LEU A 58 8.34 1.42 15.89
N GLU A 59 9.35 2.25 16.22
CA GLU A 59 9.55 2.83 17.55
C GLU A 59 8.42 3.78 17.98
N SER A 60 7.77 4.46 17.03
CA SER A 60 6.72 5.43 17.33
C SER A 60 5.57 5.29 16.36
N THR A 61 4.40 4.94 16.90
CA THR A 61 3.20 4.82 16.07
C THR A 61 2.70 6.22 15.68
N PRO A 62 2.08 6.36 14.49
CA PRO A 62 1.54 7.65 14.04
C PRO A 62 0.17 7.98 14.68
N VAL A 63 -0.34 7.14 15.59
CA VAL A 63 -1.61 7.33 16.27
C VAL A 63 -1.34 7.73 17.72
N GLU A 64 -1.87 8.87 18.13
CA GLU A 64 -1.72 9.36 19.50
C GLU A 64 -2.31 8.37 20.51
N GLY A 65 -1.52 8.05 21.56
CA GLY A 65 -1.93 7.12 22.61
C GLY A 65 -1.94 5.64 22.20
N LEU A 66 -1.36 5.30 21.05
CA LEU A 66 -1.11 3.92 20.64
C LEU A 66 0.39 3.66 20.69
N GLU A 67 0.83 2.69 21.48
CA GLU A 67 2.24 2.32 21.58
C GLU A 67 2.54 1.08 20.71
N ALA A 68 3.80 0.93 20.30
CA ALA A 68 4.26 -0.23 19.55
C ALA A 68 3.97 -1.55 20.28
N HIS A 69 4.12 -1.53 21.61
CA HIS A 69 3.86 -2.70 22.46
C HIS A 69 2.41 -3.18 22.38
N ASP A 70 1.44 -2.25 22.27
CA ASP A 70 0.01 -2.58 22.19
C ASP A 70 -0.32 -3.36 20.91
N LEU A 71 0.37 -3.03 19.80
CA LEU A 71 0.23 -3.69 18.50
C LEU A 71 0.87 -5.09 18.49
N ILE A 72 1.98 -5.26 19.22
CA ILE A 72 2.71 -6.53 19.30
C ILE A 72 1.97 -7.52 20.20
N GLN A 73 1.52 -7.09 21.38
CA GLN A 73 0.91 -8.00 22.36
C GLN A 73 -0.60 -8.19 22.15
N GLY A 74 -1.30 -7.14 21.70
CA GLY A 74 -2.75 -7.13 21.59
C GLY A 74 -3.48 -7.40 22.92
N PRO A 75 -4.83 -7.41 22.90
CA PRO A 75 -5.65 -6.88 21.81
C PRO A 75 -5.58 -5.34 21.77
N THR A 76 -5.38 -4.77 20.58
CA THR A 76 -5.41 -3.31 20.37
C THR A 76 -6.84 -2.82 20.15
N ASP A 77 -7.20 -1.59 20.56
CA ASP A 77 -8.53 -1.05 20.28
C ASP A 77 -8.82 -0.91 18.76
N LEU A 78 -10.01 -1.36 18.32
CA LEU A 78 -10.36 -1.40 16.90
C LEU A 78 -10.47 0.00 16.27
N ASP A 79 -10.88 1.02 17.03
CA ASP A 79 -10.98 2.37 16.50
C ASP A 79 -9.60 3.02 16.33
N GLN A 80 -8.64 2.71 17.21
CA GLN A 80 -7.23 3.04 17.00
C GLN A 80 -6.66 2.33 15.76
N LEU A 81 -6.99 1.05 15.53
CA LEU A 81 -6.56 0.32 14.33
C LEU A 81 -7.16 0.91 13.05
N LYS A 82 -8.44 1.30 13.05
CA LYS A 82 -9.06 2.03 11.93
C LYS A 82 -8.41 3.38 11.69
N GLN A 83 -7.95 4.06 12.72
CA GLN A 83 -7.21 5.32 12.58
C GLN A 83 -5.83 5.08 11.95
N LEU A 84 -5.09 4.08 12.46
CA LEU A 84 -3.79 3.68 11.92
C LEU A 84 -3.89 3.28 10.45
N HIS A 85 -4.88 2.48 10.09
CA HIS A 85 -5.20 2.09 8.71
C HIS A 85 -5.40 3.29 7.80
N ARG A 86 -6.26 4.25 8.20
CA ARG A 86 -6.54 5.46 7.42
C ARG A 86 -5.30 6.33 7.26
N LEU A 87 -4.51 6.52 8.31
CA LEU A 87 -3.28 7.30 8.26
C LEU A 87 -2.22 6.63 7.37
N GLY A 88 -2.01 5.33 7.52
CA GLY A 88 -1.09 4.55 6.69
C GLY A 88 -1.47 4.62 5.21
N LYS A 89 -2.76 4.38 4.90
CA LYS A 89 -3.30 4.49 3.54
C LYS A 89 -3.11 5.89 2.95
N LYS A 90 -3.43 6.93 3.72
CA LYS A 90 -3.26 8.32 3.29
C LYS A 90 -1.79 8.61 3.02
N ARG A 91 -0.89 8.27 3.94
CA ARG A 91 0.56 8.49 3.78
C ARG A 91 1.12 7.73 2.58
N PHE A 92 0.67 6.50 2.32
CA PHE A 92 1.08 5.74 1.14
C PHE A 92 0.72 6.46 -0.17
N HIS A 93 -0.49 7.01 -0.29
CA HIS A 93 -0.95 7.68 -1.51
C HIS A 93 -0.42 9.11 -1.66
N ASP A 94 -0.32 9.85 -0.56
CA ASP A 94 0.07 11.28 -0.56
C ASP A 94 1.59 11.48 -0.45
N ALA A 95 2.37 10.41 -0.29
CA ALA A 95 3.81 10.49 -0.09
C ALA A 95 4.57 11.06 -1.29
N GLU A 96 5.38 12.09 -1.00
CA GLU A 96 6.34 12.71 -1.92
C GLU A 96 7.64 11.90 -2.03
N SER A 97 8.00 11.16 -0.98
CA SER A 97 9.21 10.32 -0.92
C SER A 97 8.87 8.82 -0.90
N ASN A 98 9.78 7.99 -1.42
CA ASN A 98 9.62 6.53 -1.37
C ASN A 98 9.66 6.01 0.08
N ASP A 99 10.45 6.62 0.96
CA ASP A 99 10.52 6.21 2.36
C ASP A 99 9.22 6.53 3.11
N ASP A 100 8.60 7.69 2.86
CA ASP A 100 7.28 8.00 3.41
C ASP A 100 6.20 7.06 2.87
N ARG A 101 6.28 6.72 1.57
CA ARG A 101 5.38 5.78 0.94
C ARG A 101 5.48 4.40 1.59
N HIS A 102 6.71 3.89 1.75
CA HIS A 102 6.99 2.61 2.40
C HIS A 102 6.56 2.60 3.87
N SER A 103 6.80 3.68 4.61
CA SER A 103 6.32 3.82 5.99
C SER A 103 4.78 3.80 6.06
N GLY A 104 4.11 4.50 5.15
CA GLY A 104 2.65 4.48 5.06
C GLY A 104 2.10 3.08 4.78
N LEU A 105 2.73 2.36 3.83
CA LEU A 105 2.34 0.98 3.50
C LEU A 105 2.58 0.02 4.68
N LEU A 106 3.71 0.15 5.38
CA LEU A 106 4.01 -0.68 6.54
C LEU A 106 2.93 -0.53 7.62
N TRP A 107 2.60 0.72 7.99
CA TRP A 107 1.55 0.97 8.99
C TRP A 107 0.16 0.55 8.52
N TYR A 108 -0.13 0.67 7.23
CA TYR A 108 -1.37 0.18 6.63
C TYR A 108 -1.50 -1.34 6.80
N LEU A 109 -0.46 -2.10 6.46
CA LEU A 109 -0.44 -3.56 6.58
C LEU A 109 -0.53 -4.01 8.05
N ILE A 110 0.22 -3.37 8.95
CA ILE A 110 0.17 -3.65 10.39
C ILE A 110 -1.25 -3.45 10.96
N ALA A 111 -1.92 -2.35 10.59
CA ALA A 111 -3.28 -2.08 11.05
C ALA A 111 -4.27 -3.16 10.60
N ILE A 112 -4.14 -3.65 9.37
CA ILE A 112 -4.99 -4.74 8.86
C ILE A 112 -4.70 -6.04 9.60
N ALA A 113 -3.42 -6.40 9.73
CA ALA A 113 -2.99 -7.61 10.42
C ALA A 113 -3.53 -7.64 11.86
N ALA A 114 -3.30 -6.58 12.63
CA ALA A 114 -3.80 -6.47 14.01
C ALA A 114 -5.33 -6.55 14.08
N ALA A 115 -6.06 -5.94 13.15
CA ALA A 115 -7.52 -6.03 13.13
C ALA A 115 -8.04 -7.44 12.81
N MET A 116 -7.34 -8.18 11.95
CA MET A 116 -7.62 -9.57 11.65
C MET A 116 -7.35 -10.47 12.87
N ILE A 117 -6.22 -10.26 13.56
CA ILE A 117 -5.80 -11.09 14.69
C ILE A 117 -6.64 -10.82 15.94
N ASP A 118 -6.88 -9.55 16.28
CA ASP A 118 -7.51 -9.19 17.55
C ASP A 118 -9.05 -9.15 17.50
N HIS A 119 -9.61 -8.88 16.32
CA HIS A 119 -11.05 -8.62 16.17
C HIS A 119 -11.71 -9.43 15.05
N GLU A 120 -10.97 -10.33 14.39
CA GLU A 120 -11.44 -11.08 13.22
C GLU A 120 -12.07 -10.18 12.14
N THR A 121 -11.59 -8.94 12.03
CA THR A 121 -12.23 -7.89 11.22
C THR A 121 -11.36 -7.52 10.02
N GLU A 122 -11.97 -7.47 8.85
CA GLU A 122 -11.31 -7.06 7.61
C GLU A 122 -11.43 -5.55 7.41
N LEU A 123 -10.31 -4.82 7.51
CA LEU A 123 -10.24 -3.38 7.23
C LEU A 123 -9.96 -3.05 5.75
N SER A 124 -9.63 -4.05 4.94
CA SER A 124 -9.34 -3.91 3.52
C SER A 124 -10.50 -4.46 2.68
N SER A 125 -10.75 -3.83 1.52
CA SER A 125 -11.67 -4.37 0.52
C SER A 125 -10.98 -5.30 -0.49
N GLN A 126 -9.65 -5.44 -0.40
CA GLN A 126 -8.90 -6.38 -1.24
C GLN A 126 -9.16 -7.82 -0.78
N PRO A 127 -9.01 -8.83 -1.66
CA PRO A 127 -9.16 -10.23 -1.29
C PRO A 127 -8.27 -10.60 -0.10
N ARG A 128 -8.84 -11.30 0.88
CA ARG A 128 -8.14 -11.68 2.12
C ARG A 128 -6.79 -12.36 1.85
N SER A 129 -6.74 -13.30 0.91
CA SER A 129 -5.52 -14.03 0.56
C SER A 129 -4.42 -13.10 0.02
N GLU A 130 -4.78 -12.11 -0.82
CA GLU A 130 -3.80 -11.16 -1.37
C GLU A 130 -3.21 -10.27 -0.26
N VAL A 131 -4.04 -9.91 0.72
CA VAL A 131 -3.62 -9.09 1.87
C VAL A 131 -2.73 -9.90 2.81
N ILE A 132 -3.09 -11.15 3.10
CA ILE A 132 -2.26 -12.06 3.91
C ILE A 132 -0.89 -12.24 3.24
N ASP A 133 -0.86 -12.56 1.95
CA ASP A 133 0.39 -12.70 1.19
C ASP A 133 1.26 -11.44 1.31
N ALA A 134 0.66 -10.25 1.16
CA ALA A 134 1.36 -8.99 1.29
C ALA A 134 1.91 -8.74 2.71
N ILE A 135 1.17 -9.13 3.75
CA ILE A 135 1.59 -9.02 5.15
C ILE A 135 2.79 -9.94 5.41
N LEU A 136 2.70 -11.20 5.00
CA LEU A 136 3.74 -12.21 5.23
C LEU A 136 5.05 -11.88 4.52
N ILE A 137 4.98 -11.38 3.28
CA ILE A 137 6.16 -10.91 2.52
C ILE A 137 6.94 -9.83 3.27
N VAL A 138 6.23 -8.94 3.96
CA VAL A 138 6.85 -7.86 4.72
C VAL A 138 7.34 -8.35 6.08
N ALA A 139 6.58 -9.24 6.73
CA ALA A 139 6.86 -9.77 8.07
C ALA A 139 8.26 -10.41 8.17
N ASP A 140 8.68 -11.14 7.16
CA ASP A 140 9.99 -11.83 7.11
C ASP A 140 11.19 -10.89 7.31
N SER A 141 11.03 -9.61 6.98
CA SER A 141 12.11 -8.61 7.05
C SER A 141 12.03 -7.72 8.30
N LEU A 142 11.05 -7.94 9.18
CA LEU A 142 10.85 -7.16 10.40
C LEU A 142 11.57 -7.77 11.61
N PRO A 143 11.73 -6.99 12.71
CA PRO A 143 12.19 -7.55 13.98
C PRO A 143 11.31 -8.71 14.45
N GLU A 144 11.91 -9.63 15.22
CA GLU A 144 11.30 -10.92 15.56
C GLU A 144 9.92 -10.80 16.19
N ASP A 145 9.72 -9.91 17.16
CA ASP A 145 8.42 -9.71 17.81
C ASP A 145 7.32 -9.29 16.82
N TRP A 146 7.67 -8.44 15.85
CA TRP A 146 6.75 -8.00 14.79
C TRP A 146 6.47 -9.12 13.80
N ARG A 147 7.51 -9.86 13.38
CA ARG A 147 7.35 -11.00 12.49
C ARG A 147 6.42 -12.04 13.10
N CYS A 148 6.72 -12.50 14.31
CA CYS A 148 5.90 -13.48 15.04
C CYS A 148 4.45 -13.01 15.17
N ARG A 149 4.24 -11.72 15.46
CA ARG A 149 2.90 -11.15 15.54
C ARG A 149 2.17 -11.17 14.21
N LEU A 150 2.80 -10.73 13.12
CA LEU A 150 2.18 -10.64 11.81
C LEU A 150 1.91 -12.02 11.19
N GLU A 151 2.74 -13.03 11.47
CA GLU A 151 2.51 -14.41 11.02
C GLU A 151 1.24 -15.05 11.58
N MET A 152 0.66 -14.50 12.66
CA MET A 152 -0.61 -14.97 13.22
C MET A 152 -1.81 -14.75 12.29
N VAL A 153 -1.71 -13.91 11.26
CA VAL A 153 -2.82 -13.66 10.31
C VAL A 153 -3.18 -14.90 9.47
N ASP A 154 -2.27 -15.87 9.38
CA ASP A 154 -2.44 -17.13 8.62
C ASP A 154 -2.95 -18.30 9.48
N GLN A 155 -3.21 -18.06 10.78
CA GLN A 155 -3.73 -19.06 11.72
C GLN A 155 -5.27 -19.01 11.81
#